data_AF-A0A8C5PCD7-F1
#
_entry.id   AF-A0A8C5PCD7-F1
#
_cell.length_a   1.000
_cell.length_b   1.000
_cell.length_c   1.000
_cell.angle_alpha   90.00
_cell.angle_beta   90.00
_cell.angle_gamma   90.00
#
_symmetry.space_group_name_H-M   'P 1'
#
loop_
_entity.id
_entity.type
_entity.pdbx_description
1 polymer ?
#
loop_
_entity_poly.entity_id
_entity_poly.type
_entity_poly.pdbx_seq_one_letter_code
_entity_poly.pdbx_strand_id
1 'polypeptide(L)'
;MDKFGVFVDLQKFKRSLCLKKYFLKDPVTRQVVDDNDGWRHTELKKKSHFYPKHLISKEITTFETMVLDEMENIQPMKSQNLTKEEKEALKELAEDTTIIIKPADKGGGIVILNREDYHEESLRILNDRVVYQQISHNPTEEIKKKFDKYIQKGENNEFLNGKETDYLTVKYPRVPVFYHLPKVHKNLNKPPGRPILSGIDSISSKVAEYLDHLLQPIVRKIPSYLKDTGDIIRSLNSIKWEENFLLVTCDVRSLYTNIPHDRGCEAIRTMLLEDGEIKEEQVDYIVEGIALILENNFFCYDGQYFLQLMGTAMGSKVAPSYANLFMAQWEKTWIKNNHEWVDNIFNYKRYIDDIIFIWRGSEENLGKFLEFVNQ
;
A
#
# COMPACT_ATOMS: atom_id res chain seq x y z
N MET A 1 2.39 -19.76 -29.13
CA MET A 1 2.94 -20.25 -27.84
C MET A 1 4.22 -19.49 -27.56
N ASP A 2 4.36 -18.90 -26.37
CA ASP A 2 5.54 -18.15 -25.95
C ASP A 2 6.65 -19.12 -25.50
N LYS A 3 7.55 -19.48 -26.43
CA LYS A 3 8.66 -20.41 -26.16
C LYS A 3 9.59 -19.87 -25.05
N PHE A 4 9.77 -18.56 -24.98
CA PHE A 4 10.62 -17.94 -23.96
C PHE A 4 9.96 -18.01 -22.58
N GLY A 5 8.66 -17.72 -22.49
CA GLY A 5 7.88 -17.86 -21.26
C GLY A 5 7.95 -19.29 -20.69
N VAL A 6 7.74 -20.31 -21.54
CA VAL A 6 7.84 -21.71 -21.11
C VAL A 6 9.26 -22.08 -20.67
N PHE A 7 10.29 -21.62 -21.39
CA PHE A 7 11.67 -21.81 -20.96
C PHE A 7 11.94 -21.18 -19.58
N VAL A 8 11.48 -19.94 -19.36
CA VAL A 8 11.60 -19.26 -18.06
C VAL A 8 10.88 -20.06 -16.96
N ASP A 9 9.71 -20.60 -17.24
CA ASP A 9 8.94 -21.39 -16.28
C ASP A 9 9.57 -22.75 -16.00
N LEU A 10 10.17 -23.40 -16.99
CA LEU A 10 11.00 -24.59 -16.81
C LEU A 10 12.22 -24.30 -15.93
N GLN A 11 12.91 -23.17 -16.12
CA GLN A 11 14.01 -22.78 -15.25
C GLN A 11 13.55 -22.51 -13.80
N LYS A 12 12.38 -21.88 -13.61
CA LYS A 12 11.78 -21.71 -12.27
C LYS A 12 11.45 -23.06 -11.63
N PHE A 13 10.85 -23.99 -12.39
CA PHE A 13 10.52 -25.33 -11.93
C PHE A 13 11.78 -26.10 -11.50
N LYS A 14 12.80 -26.12 -12.36
CA LYS A 14 14.11 -26.72 -12.09
C LYS A 14 14.74 -26.15 -10.82
N ARG A 15 14.75 -24.83 -10.69
CA ARG A 15 15.23 -24.13 -9.49
C ARG A 15 14.46 -24.53 -8.24
N SER A 16 13.13 -24.62 -8.30
CA SER A 16 12.30 -25.04 -7.18
C SER A 16 12.65 -26.45 -6.69
N LEU A 17 12.80 -27.41 -7.61
CA LEU A 17 13.19 -28.79 -7.27
C LEU A 17 14.61 -28.87 -6.69
N CYS A 18 15.58 -28.18 -7.29
CA CYS A 18 16.95 -28.15 -6.79
C CYS A 18 17.03 -27.56 -5.38
N LEU A 19 16.26 -26.50 -5.09
CA LEU A 19 16.18 -25.93 -3.74
C LEU A 19 15.55 -26.92 -2.75
N LYS A 20 14.42 -27.56 -3.10
CA LYS A 20 13.80 -28.60 -2.24
C LYS A 20 14.76 -29.74 -1.94
N LYS A 21 15.54 -30.20 -2.93
CA LYS A 21 16.57 -31.24 -2.77
C LYS A 21 17.75 -30.77 -1.92
N TYR A 22 18.18 -29.52 -2.06
CA TYR A 22 19.26 -28.93 -1.26
C TYR A 22 18.87 -28.91 0.23
N PHE A 23 17.68 -28.40 0.53
CA PHE A 23 17.14 -28.31 1.89
C PHE A 23 16.45 -29.58 2.39
N LEU A 24 16.54 -30.70 1.66
CA LEU A 24 16.03 -32.01 2.10
C LEU A 24 17.00 -32.71 3.07
N LYS A 25 18.30 -32.40 2.97
CA LYS A 25 19.37 -32.96 3.81
C LYS A 25 19.69 -32.12 5.03
N ASP A 26 19.31 -30.86 4.98
CA ASP A 26 19.36 -29.98 6.12
C ASP A 26 17.95 -30.06 6.71
N PRO A 27 17.70 -30.76 7.82
CA PRO A 27 16.52 -30.47 8.59
C PRO A 27 16.75 -29.03 9.06
N VAL A 28 16.37 -28.07 8.22
CA VAL A 28 16.20 -26.69 8.63
C VAL A 28 15.07 -26.80 9.62
N THR A 29 15.44 -27.06 10.87
CA THR A 29 14.98 -26.27 11.98
C THR A 29 14.73 -24.90 11.40
N ARG A 30 13.48 -24.62 11.06
CA ARG A 30 12.93 -23.29 11.27
C ARG A 30 12.99 -23.09 12.78
N GLN A 31 14.20 -23.01 13.33
CA GLN A 31 14.48 -22.03 14.33
C GLN A 31 14.16 -20.74 13.59
N VAL A 32 12.91 -20.30 13.77
CA VAL A 32 12.72 -18.90 14.12
C VAL A 32 13.82 -18.67 15.14
N VAL A 33 14.90 -18.02 14.70
CA VAL A 33 15.82 -17.47 15.66
C VAL A 33 14.91 -16.47 16.35
N ASP A 34 14.38 -16.91 17.48
CA ASP A 34 13.81 -16.04 18.48
C ASP A 34 15.06 -15.31 18.98
N ASP A 35 15.49 -14.31 18.20
CA ASP A 35 16.43 -13.33 18.66
C ASP A 35 15.71 -12.73 19.86
N ASN A 36 16.09 -13.19 21.04
CA ASN A 36 15.45 -12.92 22.31
C ASN A 36 15.77 -11.47 22.76
N ASP A 37 15.91 -10.57 21.79
CA ASP A 37 16.24 -9.14 21.92
C ASP A 37 14.99 -8.30 22.24
N GLY A 38 13.81 -8.93 22.15
CA GLY A 38 12.52 -8.31 22.39
C GLY A 38 12.08 -7.39 21.25
N TRP A 39 12.66 -7.52 20.05
CA TRP A 39 12.30 -6.76 18.87
C TRP A 39 11.56 -7.59 17.82
N ARG A 40 10.58 -6.96 17.16
CA ARG A 40 9.79 -7.63 16.13
C ARG A 40 10.46 -7.50 14.77
N HIS A 41 11.28 -8.48 14.41
CA HIS A 41 11.81 -8.57 13.04
C HIS A 41 10.74 -9.03 12.02
N THR A 42 10.88 -8.51 10.81
CA THR A 42 10.04 -8.84 9.64
C THR A 42 10.63 -10.02 8.86
N GLU A 43 9.79 -10.72 8.11
CA GLU A 43 10.26 -11.76 7.17
C GLU A 43 10.78 -11.20 5.84
N LEU A 44 10.89 -9.87 5.73
CA LEU A 44 11.28 -9.18 4.51
C LEU A 44 12.74 -9.48 4.17
N LYS A 45 12.96 -9.89 2.93
CA LYS A 45 14.29 -10.19 2.40
C LYS A 45 14.32 -10.02 0.90
N LYS A 46 15.48 -9.65 0.36
CA LYS A 46 15.70 -9.64 -1.08
C LYS A 46 15.44 -11.04 -1.64
N LYS A 47 14.82 -11.11 -2.82
CA LYS A 47 14.63 -12.39 -3.51
C LYS A 47 16.00 -12.99 -3.76
N SER A 48 16.26 -14.15 -3.15
CA SER A 48 17.49 -14.88 -3.40
C SER A 48 17.55 -15.30 -4.86
N HIS A 49 18.72 -15.18 -5.48
CA HIS A 49 19.05 -15.77 -6.78
C HIS A 49 19.86 -17.06 -6.64
N PHE A 50 20.02 -17.56 -5.42
CA PHE A 50 20.72 -18.81 -5.16
C PHE A 50 20.10 -19.96 -5.97
N TYR A 51 20.97 -20.72 -6.62
CA TYR A 51 20.63 -21.85 -7.44
C TYR A 51 21.74 -22.91 -7.31
N PRO A 52 21.48 -24.04 -6.61
CA PRO A 52 22.48 -25.07 -6.37
C PRO A 52 22.68 -25.91 -7.63
N LYS A 53 23.51 -25.39 -8.57
CA LYS A 53 23.79 -26.01 -9.88
C LYS A 53 24.28 -27.47 -9.78
N HIS A 54 24.96 -27.83 -8.68
CA HIS A 54 25.52 -29.16 -8.46
C HIS A 54 24.46 -30.23 -8.10
N LEU A 55 23.23 -29.84 -7.76
CA LEU A 55 22.16 -30.78 -7.37
C LEU A 55 21.18 -31.14 -8.50
N ILE A 56 21.43 -30.62 -9.70
CA ILE A 56 20.63 -30.98 -10.88
C ILE A 56 20.78 -32.49 -11.09
N SER A 57 19.68 -33.21 -10.89
CA SER A 57 19.65 -34.65 -11.06
C SER A 57 19.42 -34.99 -12.53
N LYS A 58 19.85 -36.19 -12.95
CA LYS A 58 19.68 -36.61 -14.35
C LYS A 58 18.21 -36.62 -14.74
N GLU A 59 17.32 -36.99 -13.82
CA GLU A 59 15.87 -37.05 -14.02
C GLU A 59 15.28 -35.67 -14.34
N ILE A 60 15.73 -34.62 -13.64
CA ILE A 60 15.27 -33.24 -13.89
C ILE A 60 15.75 -32.75 -15.26
N THR A 61 17.01 -33.04 -15.61
CA THR A 61 17.55 -32.71 -16.93
C THR A 61 16.82 -33.47 -18.04
N THR A 62 16.55 -34.76 -17.86
CA THR A 62 15.80 -35.56 -18.83
C THR A 62 14.39 -35.00 -19.03
N PHE A 63 13.70 -34.65 -17.95
CA PHE A 63 12.38 -34.02 -18.04
C PHE A 63 12.42 -32.68 -18.80
N GLU A 64 13.41 -31.82 -18.50
CA GLU A 64 13.62 -30.56 -19.24
C GLU A 64 13.83 -30.82 -20.73
N THR A 65 14.70 -31.77 -21.09
CA THR A 65 14.95 -32.14 -22.49
C THR A 65 13.70 -32.67 -23.16
N MET A 66 12.92 -33.54 -22.49
CA MET A 66 11.67 -34.08 -23.04
C MET A 66 10.65 -32.97 -23.32
N VAL A 67 10.47 -32.03 -22.38
CA VAL A 67 9.54 -30.91 -22.59
C VAL A 67 10.02 -30.00 -23.72
N LEU A 68 11.32 -29.70 -23.79
CA LEU A 68 11.88 -28.89 -24.87
C LEU A 68 11.75 -29.57 -26.24
N ASP A 69 11.94 -30.88 -26.32
CA ASP A 69 11.79 -31.68 -27.54
C ASP A 69 10.32 -31.76 -27.98
N GLU A 70 9.39 -32.02 -27.06
CA GLU A 70 7.96 -31.93 -27.35
C GLU A 70 7.56 -30.53 -27.82
N MET A 71 8.12 -29.47 -27.22
CA MET A 71 7.87 -28.08 -27.63
C MET A 71 8.36 -27.75 -29.04
N GLU A 72 9.44 -28.39 -29.52
CA GLU A 72 9.87 -28.23 -30.91
C GLU A 72 8.84 -28.82 -31.87
N ASN A 73 8.14 -29.88 -31.44
CA ASN A 73 7.14 -30.59 -32.21
C ASN A 73 5.72 -29.98 -32.11
N ILE A 74 5.45 -29.13 -31.11
CA ILE A 74 4.17 -28.42 -31.00
C ILE A 74 4.05 -27.39 -32.13
N GLN A 75 3.16 -27.68 -33.08
CA GLN A 75 2.71 -26.72 -34.08
C GLN A 75 1.92 -25.60 -33.38
N PRO A 76 2.36 -24.34 -33.43
CA PRO A 76 1.59 -23.26 -32.85
C PRO A 76 0.25 -23.15 -33.58
N MET A 77 -0.87 -23.17 -32.85
CA MET A 77 -2.15 -22.72 -33.41
C MET A 77 -1.97 -21.29 -33.92
N LYS A 78 -1.98 -21.12 -35.25
CA LYS A 78 -1.84 -19.83 -35.94
C LYS A 78 -3.15 -19.05 -36.02
N SER A 79 -4.11 -19.28 -35.12
CA SER A 79 -5.29 -18.44 -35.06
C SER A 79 -4.90 -17.14 -34.37
N GLN A 80 -4.70 -16.08 -35.17
CA GLN A 80 -4.71 -14.73 -34.64
C GLN A 80 -6.13 -14.44 -34.14
N ASN A 81 -6.26 -14.11 -32.85
CA ASN A 81 -7.54 -13.73 -32.25
C ASN A 81 -7.96 -12.31 -32.65
N LEU A 82 -7.13 -11.61 -33.44
CA LEU A 82 -7.38 -10.25 -33.91
C LEU A 82 -7.30 -10.22 -35.42
N THR A 83 -8.25 -9.57 -36.06
CA THR A 83 -8.20 -9.28 -37.49
C THR A 83 -7.07 -8.30 -37.81
N LYS A 84 -6.78 -8.11 -39.10
CA LYS A 84 -5.78 -7.12 -39.53
C LYS A 84 -6.23 -5.71 -39.13
N GLU A 85 -7.51 -5.43 -39.32
CA GLU A 85 -8.14 -4.14 -39.01
C GLU A 85 -8.06 -3.84 -37.50
N GLU A 86 -8.33 -4.82 -36.63
CA GLU A 86 -8.23 -4.65 -35.18
C GLU A 86 -6.80 -4.36 -34.72
N LYS A 87 -5.80 -4.98 -35.35
CA LYS A 87 -4.38 -4.71 -35.05
C LYS A 87 -3.96 -3.31 -35.48
N GLU A 88 -4.41 -2.89 -36.65
CA GLU A 88 -4.12 -1.57 -37.19
C GLU A 88 -4.77 -0.50 -36.30
N ALA A 89 -6.04 -0.69 -35.92
CA ALA A 89 -6.73 0.17 -34.96
C ALA A 89 -6.04 0.24 -33.58
N LEU A 90 -5.58 -0.89 -33.04
CA LEU A 90 -4.83 -0.91 -31.77
C LEU A 90 -3.49 -0.18 -31.88
N LYS A 91 -2.82 -0.26 -33.04
CA LYS A 91 -1.58 0.45 -33.29
C LYS A 91 -1.82 1.95 -33.38
N GLU A 92 -2.83 2.38 -34.16
CA GLU A 92 -3.26 3.77 -34.25
C GLU A 92 -3.60 4.34 -32.87
N LEU A 93 -4.39 3.61 -32.08
CA LEU A 93 -4.76 4.00 -30.72
C LEU A 93 -3.56 4.12 -29.78
N ALA A 94 -2.57 3.23 -29.91
CA ALA A 94 -1.36 3.27 -29.09
C ALA A 94 -0.40 4.41 -29.46
N GLU A 95 -0.44 4.85 -30.73
CA GLU A 95 0.38 5.95 -31.26
C GLU A 95 -0.29 7.33 -31.09
N ASP A 96 -1.60 7.37 -30.78
CA ASP A 96 -2.34 8.61 -30.55
C ASP A 96 -1.86 9.33 -29.27
N THR A 97 -1.16 10.44 -29.47
CA THR A 97 -0.66 11.29 -28.39
C THR A 97 -1.68 12.31 -27.90
N THR A 98 -2.83 12.47 -28.57
CA THR A 98 -3.86 13.46 -28.20
C THR A 98 -4.76 12.97 -27.07
N ILE A 99 -4.76 11.67 -26.77
CA ILE A 99 -5.60 11.04 -25.75
C ILE A 99 -4.78 10.45 -24.59
N ILE A 100 -5.47 10.21 -23.48
CA ILE A 100 -4.99 9.47 -22.31
C ILE A 100 -6.01 8.38 -21.98
N ILE A 101 -5.51 7.15 -21.84
CA ILE A 101 -6.31 5.99 -21.45
C ILE A 101 -5.98 5.62 -20.01
N LYS A 102 -6.98 5.63 -19.12
CA LYS A 102 -6.84 5.28 -17.70
C LYS A 102 -7.99 4.40 -17.22
N PRO A 103 -7.75 3.49 -16.26
CA PRO A 103 -8.86 2.83 -15.58
C PRO A 103 -9.66 3.86 -14.77
N ALA A 104 -10.98 3.66 -14.71
CA ALA A 104 -11.85 4.42 -13.83
C ALA A 104 -11.52 4.14 -12.36
N ASP A 105 -11.70 5.15 -11.51
CA ASP A 105 -11.46 5.03 -10.07
C ASP A 105 -12.34 3.95 -9.39
N LYS A 106 -13.57 3.77 -9.89
CA LYS A 106 -14.54 2.77 -9.43
C LYS A 106 -15.28 2.17 -10.63
N GLY A 107 -15.72 0.92 -10.51
CA GLY A 107 -16.57 0.25 -11.51
C GLY A 107 -15.83 -0.49 -12.64
N GLY A 108 -14.50 -0.54 -12.62
CA GLY A 108 -13.70 -1.35 -13.56
C GLY A 108 -13.70 -0.90 -15.02
N GLY A 109 -14.31 0.24 -15.33
CA GLY A 109 -14.35 0.80 -16.68
C GLY A 109 -13.00 1.35 -17.16
N ILE A 110 -12.85 1.48 -18.47
CA ILE A 110 -11.73 2.18 -19.12
C ILE A 110 -12.24 3.57 -19.54
N VAL A 111 -11.46 4.60 -19.27
CA VAL A 111 -11.80 6.00 -19.61
C VAL A 111 -10.77 6.52 -20.60
N ILE A 112 -11.28 7.05 -21.71
CA ILE A 112 -10.51 7.75 -22.74
C ILE A 112 -10.76 9.24 -22.55
N LEU A 113 -9.70 10.01 -22.35
CA LEU A 113 -9.75 11.44 -22.08
C LEU A 113 -8.89 12.17 -23.11
N ASN A 114 -9.25 13.41 -23.45
CA ASN A 114 -8.28 14.29 -24.11
C ASN A 114 -7.08 14.51 -23.18
N ARG A 115 -5.88 14.53 -23.74
CA ARG A 115 -4.65 14.76 -22.97
C ARG A 115 -4.67 16.10 -22.26
N GLU A 116 -5.21 17.14 -22.91
CA GLU A 116 -5.30 18.47 -22.32
C GLU A 116 -6.20 18.48 -21.07
N ASP A 117 -7.41 17.91 -21.16
CA ASP A 117 -8.32 17.80 -20.00
C ASP A 117 -7.66 17.02 -18.84
N TYR A 118 -6.91 15.96 -19.15
CA TYR A 118 -6.16 15.20 -18.14
C TYR A 118 -5.05 16.03 -17.49
N HIS A 119 -4.36 16.85 -18.28
CA HIS A 119 -3.29 17.73 -17.83
C HIS A 119 -3.83 18.89 -16.98
N GLU A 120 -4.90 19.56 -17.41
CA GLU A 120 -5.59 20.59 -16.65
C GLU A 120 -6.01 20.09 -15.27
N GLU A 121 -6.61 18.89 -15.19
CA GLU A 121 -6.99 18.28 -13.92
C GLU A 121 -5.78 17.95 -13.04
N SER A 122 -4.67 17.52 -13.66
CA SER A 122 -3.41 17.27 -12.94
C SER A 122 -2.87 18.56 -12.33
N LEU A 123 -2.83 19.64 -13.11
CA LEU A 123 -2.41 20.95 -12.62
C LEU A 123 -3.37 21.50 -11.56
N ARG A 124 -4.69 21.31 -11.70
CA ARG A 124 -5.66 21.68 -10.68
C ARG A 124 -5.35 21.04 -9.33
N ILE A 125 -4.95 19.76 -9.32
CA ILE A 125 -4.56 19.03 -8.11
C ILE A 125 -3.20 19.56 -7.58
N LEU A 126 -2.19 19.67 -8.45
CA LEU A 126 -0.82 20.02 -8.07
C LEU A 126 -0.63 21.50 -7.71
N ASN A 127 -1.57 22.36 -8.10
CA ASN A 127 -1.58 23.78 -7.74
C ASN A 127 -2.14 24.05 -6.33
N ASP A 128 -2.64 23.04 -5.62
CA ASP A 128 -2.96 23.18 -4.20
C ASP A 128 -1.68 23.40 -3.39
N ARG A 129 -1.41 24.66 -3.03
CA ARG A 129 -0.19 25.07 -2.32
C ARG A 129 -0.17 24.67 -0.84
N VAL A 130 -1.29 24.20 -0.30
CA VAL A 130 -1.35 23.65 1.06
C VAL A 130 -0.80 22.22 1.04
N VAL A 131 -1.12 21.46 0.00
CA VAL A 131 -0.76 20.04 -0.10
C VAL A 131 0.53 19.82 -0.87
N TYR A 132 0.82 20.61 -1.91
CA TYR A 132 1.93 20.39 -2.83
C TYR A 132 2.79 21.62 -3.05
N GLN A 133 4.10 21.38 -3.15
CA GLN A 133 5.09 22.36 -3.51
C GLN A 133 5.88 21.88 -4.73
N GLN A 134 5.98 22.73 -5.75
CA GLN A 134 6.89 22.47 -6.86
C GLN A 134 8.33 22.73 -6.41
N ILE A 135 9.24 21.83 -6.75
CA ILE A 135 10.68 21.93 -6.43
C ILE A 135 11.50 22.04 -7.72
N SER A 136 12.62 22.76 -7.63
CA SER A 136 13.40 23.18 -8.80
C SER A 136 14.31 22.10 -9.39
N HIS A 137 14.60 21.05 -8.63
CA HIS A 137 15.54 20.01 -9.01
C HIS A 137 15.12 18.65 -8.45
N ASN A 138 15.77 17.59 -8.93
CA ASN A 138 15.55 16.22 -8.47
C ASN A 138 16.26 15.97 -7.12
N PRO A 139 15.53 15.76 -6.00
CA PRO A 139 16.12 15.61 -4.67
C PRO A 139 16.56 14.16 -4.36
N THR A 140 16.56 13.25 -5.36
CA THR A 140 16.79 11.80 -5.16
C THR A 140 18.04 11.52 -4.33
N GLU A 141 19.18 12.13 -4.64
CA GLU A 141 20.45 11.87 -3.94
C GLU A 141 20.44 12.37 -2.49
N GLU A 142 19.83 13.53 -2.25
CA GLU A 142 19.73 14.13 -0.92
C GLU A 142 18.85 13.29 0.00
N ILE A 143 17.68 12.90 -0.52
CA ILE A 143 16.73 12.05 0.21
C ILE A 143 17.33 10.67 0.43
N LYS A 144 18.02 10.10 -0.57
CA LYS A 144 18.69 8.81 -0.42
C LYS A 144 19.68 8.83 0.75
N LYS A 145 20.49 9.89 0.89
CA LYS A 145 21.41 10.04 2.04
C LYS A 145 20.68 10.04 3.38
N LYS A 146 19.49 10.65 3.47
CA LYS A 146 18.69 10.61 4.72
C LYS A 146 18.21 9.18 5.03
N PHE A 147 17.70 8.47 4.02
CA PHE A 147 17.27 7.08 4.16
C PHE A 147 18.42 6.12 4.49
N ASP A 148 19.59 6.30 3.86
CA ASP A 148 20.78 5.50 4.16
C ASP A 148 21.23 5.70 5.62
N LYS A 149 21.18 6.94 6.14
CA LYS A 149 21.46 7.24 7.55
C LYS A 149 20.45 6.60 8.49
N TYR A 150 19.17 6.67 8.15
CA TYR A 150 18.10 6.01 8.91
C TYR A 150 18.33 4.49 9.00
N ILE A 151 18.65 3.84 7.88
CA ILE A 151 18.95 2.41 7.83
C ILE A 151 20.21 2.09 8.66
N GLN A 152 21.27 2.88 8.53
CA GLN A 152 22.50 2.70 9.32
C GLN A 152 22.24 2.86 10.83
N LYS A 153 21.37 3.79 11.23
CA LYS A 153 20.93 3.95 12.62
C LYS A 153 20.23 2.67 13.10
N GLY A 154 19.32 2.11 12.30
CA GLY A 154 18.64 0.85 12.64
C GLY A 154 19.61 -0.32 12.81
N GLU A 155 20.61 -0.44 11.93
CA GLU A 155 21.65 -1.47 12.02
C GLU A 155 22.53 -1.31 13.28
N ASN A 156 22.99 -0.09 13.57
CA ASN A 156 23.86 0.19 14.72
C ASN A 156 23.17 -0.03 16.08
N ASN A 157 21.84 0.13 16.14
CA ASN A 157 21.06 -0.10 17.36
C ASN A 157 20.41 -1.49 17.38
N GLU A 158 20.78 -2.38 16.45
CA GLU A 158 20.23 -3.74 16.33
C GLU A 158 18.71 -3.81 16.08
N PHE A 159 18.08 -2.70 15.67
CA PHE A 159 16.68 -2.65 15.24
C PHE A 159 16.48 -3.23 13.83
N LEU A 160 17.57 -3.45 13.09
CA LEU A 160 17.54 -4.11 11.80
C LEU A 160 18.53 -5.27 11.80
N ASN A 161 18.05 -6.45 11.42
CA ASN A 161 18.95 -7.55 11.11
C ASN A 161 19.53 -7.39 9.69
N GLY A 162 20.60 -8.13 9.37
CA GLY A 162 21.27 -8.00 8.07
C GLY A 162 20.37 -8.24 6.86
N LYS A 163 19.33 -9.09 6.97
CA LYS A 163 18.38 -9.32 5.86
C LYS A 163 17.46 -8.12 5.63
N GLU A 164 17.06 -7.46 6.71
CA GLU A 164 16.24 -6.25 6.66
C GLU A 164 17.05 -5.07 6.14
N THR A 165 18.27 -4.85 6.66
CA THR A 165 19.19 -3.84 6.15
C THR A 165 19.41 -4.00 4.64
N ASP A 166 19.67 -5.24 4.20
CA ASP A 166 19.77 -5.57 2.78
C ASP A 166 18.48 -5.27 2.03
N TYR A 167 17.31 -5.62 2.58
CA TYR A 167 16.01 -5.38 1.96
C TYR A 167 15.70 -3.89 1.76
N LEU A 168 15.97 -3.09 2.79
CA LEU A 168 15.71 -1.66 2.85
C LEU A 168 16.65 -0.86 1.95
N THR A 169 17.87 -1.37 1.72
CA THR A 169 18.87 -0.69 0.90
C THR A 169 18.52 -0.74 -0.60
N VAL A 170 18.04 0.38 -1.13
CA VAL A 170 17.77 0.60 -2.56
C VAL A 170 18.99 1.24 -3.23
N LYS A 171 19.71 0.46 -4.05
CA LYS A 171 20.94 0.94 -4.71
C LYS A 171 20.67 1.95 -5.83
N TYR A 172 19.64 1.71 -6.63
CA TYR A 172 19.28 2.55 -7.78
C TYR A 172 17.79 2.91 -7.70
N PRO A 173 17.44 3.93 -6.90
CA PRO A 173 16.05 4.30 -6.70
C PRO A 173 15.45 4.90 -7.96
N ARG A 174 14.17 4.58 -8.20
CA ARG A 174 13.37 5.23 -9.24
C ARG A 174 12.66 6.45 -8.68
N VAL A 175 12.59 7.51 -9.48
CA VAL A 175 11.78 8.69 -9.15
C VAL A 175 10.29 8.29 -9.18
N PRO A 176 9.52 8.56 -8.11
CA PRO A 176 8.08 8.31 -8.12
C PRO A 176 7.38 9.13 -9.19
N VAL A 177 6.32 8.58 -9.79
CA VAL A 177 5.55 9.25 -10.86
C VAL A 177 4.13 9.49 -10.40
N PHE A 178 3.64 10.71 -10.58
CA PHE A 178 2.25 11.06 -10.34
C PHE A 178 1.37 10.71 -11.54
N TYR A 179 0.18 10.23 -11.24
CA TYR A 179 -0.94 10.16 -12.16
C TYR A 179 -2.24 10.25 -11.38
N HIS A 180 -3.36 10.48 -12.05
CA HIS A 180 -4.67 10.40 -11.44
C HIS A 180 -5.61 9.42 -12.15
N LEU A 181 -6.59 8.91 -11.39
CA LEU A 181 -7.67 8.06 -11.86
C LEU A 181 -8.99 8.85 -11.91
N PRO A 182 -9.71 8.86 -13.04
CA PRO A 182 -10.95 9.62 -13.18
C PRO A 182 -12.10 9.04 -12.33
N LYS A 183 -12.69 9.87 -11.48
CA LYS A 183 -13.88 9.55 -10.65
C LYS A 183 -15.18 9.76 -11.44
N VAL A 184 -15.40 8.95 -12.47
CA VAL A 184 -16.59 9.02 -13.35
C VAL A 184 -17.93 8.85 -12.62
N HIS A 185 -17.92 8.22 -11.44
CA HIS A 185 -19.10 8.11 -10.57
C HIS A 185 -19.49 9.43 -9.88
N LYS A 186 -18.63 10.46 -9.91
CA LYS A 186 -18.93 11.80 -9.39
C LYS A 186 -19.36 12.77 -10.47
N ASN A 187 -18.74 12.71 -11.64
CA ASN A 187 -19.08 13.52 -12.80
C ASN A 187 -18.62 12.80 -14.08
N LEU A 188 -19.51 12.67 -15.07
CA LEU A 188 -19.21 12.00 -16.33
C LEU A 188 -18.49 12.90 -17.35
N ASN A 189 -18.74 14.21 -17.32
CA ASN A 189 -18.22 15.16 -18.32
C ASN A 189 -16.80 15.63 -18.00
N LYS A 190 -16.54 15.95 -16.73
CA LYS A 190 -15.23 16.34 -16.21
C LYS A 190 -14.97 15.62 -14.89
N PRO A 191 -14.62 14.33 -14.92
CA PRO A 191 -14.44 13.54 -13.72
C PRO A 191 -13.25 14.06 -12.90
N PRO A 192 -13.43 14.38 -11.60
CA PRO A 192 -12.31 14.72 -10.73
C PRO A 192 -11.30 13.56 -10.66
N GLY A 193 -10.02 13.88 -10.62
CA GLY A 193 -8.94 12.90 -10.48
C GLY A 193 -8.78 12.42 -9.04
N ARG A 194 -8.54 11.11 -8.83
CA ARG A 194 -7.91 10.58 -7.62
C ARG A 194 -6.39 10.60 -7.82
N PRO A 195 -5.63 11.42 -7.10
CA PRO A 195 -4.17 11.44 -7.23
C PRO A 195 -3.58 10.12 -6.73
N ILE A 196 -2.61 9.57 -7.46
CA ILE A 196 -1.86 8.37 -7.11
C ILE A 196 -0.38 8.61 -7.39
N LEU A 197 0.47 8.17 -6.46
CA LEU A 197 1.92 8.17 -6.62
C LEU A 197 2.42 6.76 -6.86
N SER A 198 2.98 6.52 -8.05
CA SER A 198 3.68 5.28 -8.38
C SER A 198 5.09 5.31 -7.80
N GLY A 199 5.24 4.80 -6.58
CA GLY A 199 6.52 4.71 -5.88
C GLY A 199 7.29 3.41 -6.08
N ILE A 200 7.03 2.62 -7.14
CA ILE A 200 7.65 1.29 -7.31
C ILE A 200 9.18 1.44 -7.41
N ASP A 201 9.89 0.73 -6.52
CA ASP A 201 11.35 0.78 -6.39
C ASP A 201 11.92 2.19 -6.15
N SER A 202 11.11 3.08 -5.57
CA SER A 202 11.55 4.39 -5.08
C SER A 202 12.27 4.26 -3.73
N ILE A 203 12.93 5.34 -3.31
CA ILE A 203 13.71 5.42 -2.07
C ILE A 203 12.89 4.96 -0.85
N SER A 204 11.67 5.48 -0.71
CA SER A 204 10.81 5.20 0.45
C SER A 204 10.06 3.88 0.37
N SER A 205 9.98 3.25 -0.81
CA SER A 205 9.08 2.09 -1.05
C SER A 205 9.32 0.89 -0.13
N LYS A 206 10.59 0.57 0.14
CA LYS A 206 10.99 -0.58 0.96
C LYS A 206 10.85 -0.30 2.45
N VAL A 207 11.19 0.92 2.87
CA VAL A 207 10.96 1.38 4.24
C VAL A 207 9.47 1.45 4.54
N ALA A 208 8.64 1.97 3.63
CA ALA A 208 7.19 1.99 3.79
C ALA A 208 6.60 0.58 3.95
N GLU A 209 7.11 -0.41 3.22
CA GLU A 209 6.68 -1.81 3.39
C GLU A 209 7.10 -2.38 4.74
N TYR A 210 8.33 -2.14 5.15
CA TYR A 210 8.84 -2.59 6.43
C TYR A 210 8.05 -2.00 7.61
N LEU A 211 7.82 -0.68 7.59
CA LEU A 211 7.04 -0.03 8.63
C LEU A 211 5.58 -0.49 8.61
N ASP A 212 4.96 -0.71 7.45
CA ASP A 212 3.62 -1.31 7.37
C ASP A 212 3.58 -2.69 8.04
N HIS A 213 4.59 -3.54 7.80
CA HIS A 213 4.68 -4.85 8.45
C HIS A 213 4.76 -4.78 9.98
N LEU A 214 5.41 -3.74 10.52
CA LEU A 214 5.47 -3.49 11.97
C LEU A 214 4.15 -2.94 12.53
N LEU A 215 3.43 -2.11 11.78
CA LEU A 215 2.22 -1.43 12.24
C LEU A 215 0.93 -2.26 12.08
N GLN A 216 0.84 -3.10 11.04
CA GLN A 216 -0.33 -3.96 10.75
C GLN A 216 -0.85 -4.79 11.94
N PRO A 217 -0.01 -5.40 12.79
CA PRO A 217 -0.44 -6.12 13.98
C PRO A 217 -1.18 -5.22 14.98
N ILE A 218 -0.69 -3.99 15.18
CA ILE A 218 -1.29 -2.99 16.06
C ILE A 218 -2.62 -2.52 15.48
N VAL A 219 -2.66 -2.28 14.15
CA VAL A 219 -3.88 -1.92 13.43
C VAL A 219 -4.98 -2.95 13.65
N ARG A 220 -4.65 -4.25 13.60
CA ARG A 220 -5.62 -5.34 13.79
C ARG A 220 -6.12 -5.50 15.23
N LYS A 221 -5.41 -4.93 16.21
CA LYS A 221 -5.84 -4.88 17.62
C LYS A 221 -6.84 -3.74 17.88
N ILE A 222 -6.98 -2.77 16.97
CA ILE A 222 -7.93 -1.65 17.14
C ILE A 222 -9.36 -2.20 17.23
N PRO A 223 -10.17 -1.88 18.26
CA PRO A 223 -11.51 -2.45 18.43
C PRO A 223 -12.51 -2.15 17.30
N SER A 224 -12.36 -0.98 16.67
CA SER A 224 -13.18 -0.54 15.52
C SER A 224 -12.71 -1.13 14.20
N TYR A 225 -11.52 -1.76 14.13
CA TYR A 225 -10.97 -2.30 12.89
C TYR A 225 -11.95 -3.25 12.22
N LEU A 226 -12.24 -2.97 10.95
CA LEU A 226 -13.03 -3.83 10.10
C LEU A 226 -12.13 -4.45 9.02
N LYS A 227 -12.10 -5.78 8.96
CA LYS A 227 -11.23 -6.49 8.02
C LYS A 227 -11.75 -6.48 6.58
N ASP A 228 -13.03 -6.80 6.40
CA ASP A 228 -13.66 -7.01 5.10
C ASP A 228 -15.19 -7.00 5.23
N THR A 229 -15.88 -7.06 4.09
CA THR A 229 -17.35 -7.12 4.03
C THR A 229 -17.95 -8.31 4.79
N GLY A 230 -17.27 -9.46 4.78
CA GLY A 230 -17.74 -10.63 5.51
C GLY A 230 -17.72 -10.40 7.03
N ASP A 231 -16.75 -9.63 7.50
CA ASP A 231 -16.60 -9.28 8.92
C ASP A 231 -17.74 -8.41 9.44
N ILE A 232 -18.15 -7.39 8.68
CA ILE A 232 -19.27 -6.54 9.10
C ILE A 232 -20.59 -7.29 9.03
N ILE A 233 -20.81 -8.14 8.02
CA ILE A 233 -22.03 -8.95 7.92
C ILE A 233 -22.15 -9.88 9.15
N ARG A 234 -21.06 -10.54 9.56
CA ARG A 234 -21.06 -11.37 10.78
C ARG A 234 -21.36 -10.53 12.02
N SER A 235 -20.75 -9.34 12.12
CA SER A 235 -20.95 -8.43 13.24
C SER A 235 -22.38 -7.89 13.34
N LEU A 236 -23.04 -7.61 12.22
CA LEU A 236 -24.44 -7.14 12.21
C LEU A 236 -25.44 -8.27 12.46
N ASN A 237 -25.15 -9.47 11.98
CA ASN A 237 -26.01 -10.65 12.19
C ASN A 237 -26.02 -11.15 13.63
N SER A 238 -25.01 -10.84 14.43
CA SER A 238 -24.97 -11.22 15.86
C SER A 238 -25.77 -10.29 16.76
N ILE A 239 -26.30 -9.18 16.23
CA ILE A 239 -26.99 -8.15 16.99
C ILE A 239 -28.48 -8.47 17.09
N LYS A 240 -29.01 -8.34 18.31
CA LYS A 240 -30.46 -8.29 18.53
C LYS A 240 -30.93 -6.87 18.25
N TRP A 241 -31.66 -6.69 17.16
CA TRP A 241 -32.16 -5.40 16.72
C TRP A 241 -33.40 -4.97 17.53
N GLU A 242 -33.46 -3.67 17.82
CA GLU A 242 -34.60 -3.00 18.45
C GLU A 242 -35.15 -1.93 17.51
N GLU A 243 -36.44 -1.59 17.61
CA GLU A 243 -37.11 -0.67 16.67
C GLU A 243 -36.53 0.76 16.69
N ASN A 244 -35.93 1.17 17.79
CA ASN A 244 -35.32 2.49 17.97
C ASN A 244 -33.86 2.57 17.50
N PHE A 245 -33.26 1.47 17.02
CA PHE A 245 -31.88 1.49 16.56
C PHE A 245 -31.79 2.11 15.17
N LEU A 246 -30.91 3.10 15.01
CA LEU A 246 -30.58 3.69 13.72
C LEU A 246 -29.28 3.11 13.21
N LEU A 247 -29.26 2.67 11.96
CA LEU A 247 -28.03 2.29 11.28
C LEU A 247 -27.40 3.53 10.66
N VAL A 248 -26.16 3.84 11.04
CA VAL A 248 -25.46 5.06 10.63
C VAL A 248 -24.21 4.69 9.84
N THR A 249 -24.01 5.37 8.71
CA THR A 249 -22.79 5.28 7.90
C THR A 249 -22.18 6.67 7.74
N CYS A 250 -20.88 6.80 7.96
CA CYS A 250 -20.15 8.05 7.79
C CYS A 250 -18.91 7.83 6.89
N ASP A 251 -18.47 8.89 6.21
CA ASP A 251 -17.25 8.90 5.37
C ASP A 251 -16.30 9.99 5.88
N VAL A 252 -15.05 9.64 6.15
CA VAL A 252 -14.02 10.61 6.55
C VAL A 252 -13.49 11.33 5.31
N ARG A 253 -13.87 12.61 5.17
CA ARG A 253 -13.53 13.41 3.99
C ARG A 253 -12.01 13.53 3.80
N SER A 254 -11.54 12.99 2.67
CA SER A 254 -10.17 13.16 2.18
C SER A 254 -9.11 12.75 3.21
N LEU A 255 -9.34 11.66 3.94
CA LEU A 255 -8.50 11.20 5.06
C LEU A 255 -7.00 11.28 4.74
N TYR A 256 -6.52 10.62 3.68
CA TYR A 256 -5.08 10.57 3.40
C TYR A 256 -4.43 11.93 3.15
N THR A 257 -5.12 12.92 2.57
CA THR A 257 -4.49 14.23 2.27
C THR A 257 -4.60 15.21 3.45
N ASN A 258 -5.40 14.90 4.46
CA ASN A 258 -5.76 15.83 5.53
C ASN A 258 -5.15 15.49 6.89
N ILE A 259 -4.31 14.46 7.00
CA ILE A 259 -3.63 14.14 8.26
C ILE A 259 -2.37 15.03 8.37
N PRO A 260 -2.29 15.94 9.36
CA PRO A 260 -1.07 16.67 9.64
C PRO A 260 0.03 15.71 10.08
N HIS A 261 1.25 15.87 9.55
CA HIS A 261 2.34 14.91 9.79
C HIS A 261 2.67 14.77 11.28
N ASP A 262 2.76 15.89 12.00
CA ASP A 262 3.00 15.96 13.44
C ASP A 262 1.94 15.17 14.24
N ARG A 263 0.66 15.42 13.97
CA ARG A 263 -0.46 14.73 14.63
C ARG A 263 -0.51 13.24 14.30
N GLY A 264 -0.21 12.88 13.05
CA GLY A 264 -0.16 11.47 12.64
C GLY A 264 1.01 10.71 13.28
N CYS A 265 2.19 11.32 13.35
CA CYS A 265 3.35 10.76 14.05
C CYS A 265 3.07 10.60 15.54
N GLU A 266 2.46 11.60 16.19
CA GLU A 266 2.10 11.53 17.61
C GLU A 266 1.05 10.44 17.89
N ALA A 267 0.04 10.31 17.02
CA ALA A 267 -0.96 9.25 17.15
C ALA A 267 -0.33 7.85 17.05
N ILE A 268 0.61 7.64 16.13
CA ILE A 268 1.33 6.38 16.02
C ILE A 268 2.19 6.13 17.25
N ARG A 269 2.94 7.14 17.71
CA ARG A 269 3.77 7.05 18.91
C ARG A 269 2.94 6.60 20.11
N THR A 270 1.80 7.26 20.34
CA THR A 270 0.87 6.95 21.42
C THR A 270 0.38 5.50 21.32
N MET A 271 -0.13 5.10 20.17
CA MET A 271 -0.69 3.76 19.96
C MET A 271 0.36 2.64 20.12
N LEU A 272 1.61 2.89 19.73
CA LEU A 272 2.70 1.92 19.91
C LEU A 272 3.13 1.79 21.37
N LEU A 273 3.22 2.90 22.11
CA LEU A 273 3.57 2.88 23.53
C LEU A 273 2.49 2.20 24.38
N GLU A 274 1.22 2.42 24.05
CA GLU A 274 0.10 1.77 24.74
C GLU A 274 0.01 0.26 24.47
N ASP A 275 0.48 -0.21 23.32
CA ASP A 275 0.55 -1.65 23.04
C ASP A 275 1.53 -2.37 23.97
N GLY A 276 2.57 -1.67 24.42
CA GLY A 276 3.55 -2.15 25.42
C GLY A 276 4.48 -3.26 24.94
N GLU A 277 4.30 -3.77 23.71
CA GLU A 277 5.17 -4.81 23.11
C GLU A 277 6.49 -4.24 22.56
N ILE A 278 6.55 -2.92 22.31
CA ILE A 278 7.68 -2.25 21.65
C ILE A 278 8.33 -1.26 22.61
N LYS A 279 9.66 -1.29 22.73
CA LYS A 279 10.42 -0.37 23.60
C LYS A 279 10.36 1.06 23.06
N GLU A 280 10.44 2.05 23.94
CA GLU A 280 10.32 3.47 23.57
C GLU A 280 11.33 3.89 22.47
N GLU A 281 12.59 3.46 22.58
CA GLU A 281 13.64 3.71 21.58
C GLU A 281 13.31 3.15 20.18
N GLN A 282 12.59 2.03 20.14
CA GLN A 282 12.14 1.40 18.91
C GLN A 282 10.90 2.09 18.35
N VAL A 283 10.00 2.56 19.22
CA VAL A 283 8.87 3.41 18.83
C VAL A 283 9.40 4.67 18.17
N ASP A 284 10.39 5.33 18.78
CA ASP A 284 10.99 6.55 18.23
C ASP A 284 11.64 6.28 16.86
N TYR A 285 12.30 5.12 16.68
CA TYR A 285 12.82 4.70 15.38
C TYR A 285 11.72 4.50 14.32
N ILE A 286 10.61 3.83 14.67
CA ILE A 286 9.46 3.66 13.77
C ILE A 286 8.88 5.02 13.38
N VAL A 287 8.65 5.91 14.34
CA VAL A 287 8.06 7.23 14.14
C VAL A 287 8.96 8.12 13.28
N GLU A 288 10.28 8.08 13.50
CA GLU A 288 11.28 8.74 12.64
C GLU A 288 11.18 8.24 11.19
N GLY A 289 11.06 6.93 10.99
CA GLY A 289 10.90 6.34 9.66
C GLY A 289 9.61 6.79 8.95
N ILE A 290 8.50 6.89 9.69
CA ILE A 290 7.23 7.42 9.18
C ILE A 290 7.38 8.90 8.79
N ALA A 291 7.93 9.73 9.69
CA ALA A 291 8.16 11.15 9.41
C ALA A 291 9.05 11.33 8.18
N LEU A 292 10.11 10.53 8.06
CA LEU A 292 11.02 10.56 6.91
C LEU A 292 10.30 10.25 5.59
N ILE A 293 9.37 9.30 5.58
CA ILE A 293 8.54 9.00 4.39
C ILE A 293 7.62 10.18 4.06
N LEU A 294 6.93 10.73 5.06
CA LEU A 294 5.94 11.79 4.90
C LEU A 294 6.58 13.09 4.39
N GLU A 295 7.69 13.51 5.01
CA GLU A 295 8.38 14.77 4.72
C GLU A 295 9.18 14.76 3.41
N ASN A 296 9.50 13.57 2.88
CA ASN A 296 10.33 13.41 1.68
C ASN A 296 9.55 12.72 0.55
N ASN A 297 8.23 12.84 0.55
CA ASN A 297 7.36 12.28 -0.47
C ASN A 297 7.33 13.14 -1.74
N PHE A 298 8.43 13.09 -2.51
CA PHE A 298 8.57 13.78 -3.78
C PHE A 298 8.20 12.88 -4.97
N PHE A 299 7.83 13.50 -6.10
CA PHE A 299 7.49 12.80 -7.33
C PHE A 299 7.69 13.69 -8.56
N CYS A 300 7.65 13.07 -9.74
CA CYS A 300 7.71 13.74 -11.03
C CYS A 300 6.35 13.68 -11.74
N TYR A 301 5.97 14.80 -12.34
CA TYR A 301 4.87 14.92 -13.30
C TYR A 301 5.30 15.84 -14.44
N ASP A 302 5.17 15.36 -15.67
CA ASP A 302 5.47 16.14 -16.88
C ASP A 302 6.85 16.84 -16.86
N GLY A 303 7.88 16.11 -16.41
CA GLY A 303 9.25 16.62 -16.29
C GLY A 303 9.49 17.60 -15.13
N GLN A 304 8.46 17.92 -14.35
CA GLN A 304 8.56 18.78 -13.17
C GLN A 304 8.51 17.96 -11.88
N TYR A 305 9.17 18.46 -10.85
CA TYR A 305 9.24 17.80 -9.54
C TYR A 305 8.35 18.50 -8.53
N PHE A 306 7.69 17.70 -7.68
CA PHE A 306 6.80 18.17 -6.64
C PHE A 306 7.08 17.43 -5.34
N LEU A 307 6.80 18.08 -4.22
CA LEU A 307 6.85 17.54 -2.85
C LEU A 307 5.47 17.66 -2.23
N GLN A 308 4.98 16.58 -1.61
CA GLN A 308 3.76 16.62 -0.81
C GLN A 308 4.09 17.10 0.62
N LEU A 309 3.44 18.17 1.06
CA LEU A 309 3.64 18.83 2.35
C LEU A 309 2.67 18.37 3.44
N MET A 310 1.53 17.79 3.06
CA MET A 310 0.48 17.40 4.01
C MET A 310 -0.12 16.05 3.64
N GLY A 311 -0.50 15.28 4.66
CA GLY A 311 -1.06 13.95 4.49
C GLY A 311 -0.03 12.91 4.01
N THR A 312 -0.53 11.78 3.55
CA THR A 312 0.27 10.67 3.05
C THR A 312 0.00 10.41 1.56
N ALA A 313 0.99 9.89 0.86
CA ALA A 313 0.86 9.48 -0.54
C ALA A 313 -0.21 8.40 -0.72
N MET A 314 -1.17 8.63 -1.60
CA MET A 314 -2.02 7.55 -2.11
C MET A 314 -1.15 6.65 -3.01
N GLY A 315 -0.86 5.43 -2.54
CA GLY A 315 0.05 4.49 -3.20
C GLY A 315 1.26 4.09 -2.34
N SER A 316 1.52 4.79 -1.22
CA SER A 316 2.48 4.33 -0.23
C SER A 316 1.94 3.11 0.53
N LYS A 317 2.80 2.11 0.75
CA LYS A 317 2.43 0.86 1.43
C LYS A 317 2.04 1.08 2.90
N VAL A 318 2.64 2.07 3.57
CA VAL A 318 2.35 2.37 4.98
C VAL A 318 1.12 3.26 5.17
N ALA A 319 0.62 3.89 4.10
CA ALA A 319 -0.48 4.85 4.18
C ALA A 319 -1.75 4.28 4.86
N PRO A 320 -2.19 3.02 4.57
CA PRO A 320 -3.35 2.45 5.24
C PRO A 320 -3.14 2.25 6.75
N SER A 321 -1.98 1.75 7.17
CA SER A 321 -1.66 1.57 8.58
C SER A 321 -1.57 2.91 9.31
N TYR A 322 -0.88 3.88 8.70
CA TYR A 322 -0.76 5.25 9.19
C TYR A 322 -2.13 5.88 9.46
N ALA A 323 -3.04 5.82 8.48
CA ALA A 323 -4.37 6.40 8.62
C ALA A 323 -5.24 5.65 9.64
N ASN A 324 -5.14 4.31 9.70
CA ASN A 324 -5.88 3.53 10.68
C ASN A 324 -5.48 3.85 12.13
N LEU A 325 -4.18 4.01 12.39
CA LEU A 325 -3.67 4.35 13.71
C LEU A 325 -3.99 5.80 14.09
N PHE A 326 -3.87 6.74 13.15
CA PHE A 326 -4.34 8.11 13.37
C PHE A 326 -5.82 8.15 13.75
N MET A 327 -6.67 7.46 12.98
CA MET A 327 -8.10 7.39 13.27
C MET A 327 -8.40 6.66 14.58
N ALA A 328 -7.62 5.65 14.97
CA ALA A 328 -7.79 4.99 16.27
C ALA A 328 -7.59 5.97 17.44
N GLN A 329 -6.58 6.84 17.35
CA GLN A 329 -6.34 7.88 18.36
C GLN A 329 -7.47 8.93 18.36
N TRP A 330 -7.94 9.32 17.18
CA TRP A 330 -9.11 10.20 17.05
C TRP A 330 -10.36 9.57 17.68
N GLU A 331 -10.62 8.29 17.43
CA GLU A 331 -11.76 7.55 18.00
C GLU A 331 -11.69 7.45 19.52
N LYS A 332 -10.49 7.25 20.10
CA LYS A 332 -10.33 7.31 21.56
C LYS A 332 -10.80 8.66 22.09
N THR A 333 -10.45 9.74 21.39
CA THR A 333 -10.75 11.10 21.81
C THR A 333 -12.23 11.46 21.67
N TRP A 334 -12.86 11.05 20.57
CA TRP A 334 -14.18 11.58 20.16
C TRP A 334 -15.31 10.56 20.16
N ILE A 335 -14.99 9.26 20.21
CA ILE A 335 -15.99 8.18 20.16
C ILE A 335 -16.04 7.41 21.49
N LYS A 336 -14.90 7.26 22.18
CA LYS A 336 -14.80 6.43 23.41
C LYS A 336 -14.61 7.23 24.69
N ASN A 337 -14.23 8.51 24.60
CA ASN A 337 -14.12 9.34 25.78
C ASN A 337 -15.50 9.56 26.41
N ASN A 338 -15.50 9.75 27.73
CA ASN A 338 -16.71 9.87 28.54
C ASN A 338 -17.48 11.18 28.26
N HIS A 339 -18.18 11.22 27.13
CA HIS A 339 -19.09 12.28 26.71
C HIS A 339 -20.55 11.79 26.74
N GLU A 340 -21.52 12.72 26.75
CA GLU A 340 -22.94 12.40 26.95
C GLU A 340 -23.53 11.42 25.92
N TRP A 341 -22.92 11.31 24.74
CA TRP A 341 -23.40 10.44 23.67
C TRP A 341 -22.83 9.01 23.67
N VAL A 342 -21.84 8.68 24.51
CA VAL A 342 -21.04 7.44 24.36
C VAL A 342 -21.90 6.19 24.45
N ASP A 343 -22.89 6.19 25.34
CA ASP A 343 -23.81 5.06 25.55
C ASP A 343 -24.76 4.83 24.37
N ASN A 344 -24.94 5.84 23.50
CA ASN A 344 -25.75 5.73 22.30
C ASN A 344 -24.98 5.10 21.13
N ILE A 345 -23.65 5.03 21.20
CA ILE A 345 -22.81 4.49 20.13
C ILE A 345 -22.60 2.99 20.35
N PHE A 346 -23.18 2.18 19.47
CA PHE A 346 -23.11 0.73 19.56
C PHE A 346 -22.50 0.12 18.29
N ASN A 347 -21.70 -0.94 18.46
CA ASN A 347 -21.06 -1.69 17.37
C ASN A 347 -20.34 -0.78 16.34
N TYR A 348 -19.56 0.18 16.82
CA TYR A 348 -18.79 1.08 15.97
C TYR A 348 -17.65 0.34 15.26
N LYS A 349 -17.65 0.38 13.92
CA LYS A 349 -16.67 -0.26 13.05
C LYS A 349 -16.22 0.71 11.95
N ARG A 350 -14.97 0.54 11.51
CA ARG A 350 -14.35 1.38 10.49
C ARG A 350 -13.49 0.56 9.54
N TYR A 351 -13.70 0.77 8.25
CA TYR A 351 -12.86 0.31 7.16
C TYR A 351 -12.12 1.51 6.57
N ILE A 352 -10.93 1.82 7.09
CA ILE A 352 -10.14 2.99 6.69
C ILE A 352 -10.93 4.31 6.89
N ASP A 353 -11.56 4.84 5.85
CA ASP A 353 -12.36 6.08 5.83
C ASP A 353 -13.87 5.83 6.00
N ASP A 354 -14.35 4.63 5.67
CA ASP A 354 -15.75 4.24 5.82
C ASP A 354 -16.06 3.82 7.26
N ILE A 355 -17.04 4.48 7.89
CA ILE A 355 -17.48 4.21 9.25
C ILE A 355 -18.91 3.67 9.22
N ILE A 356 -19.19 2.68 10.05
CA ILE A 356 -20.53 2.15 10.30
C ILE A 356 -20.73 1.91 11.79
N PHE A 357 -21.87 2.33 12.31
CA PHE A 357 -22.25 2.06 13.70
C PHE A 357 -23.77 2.06 13.87
N ILE A 358 -24.21 1.56 15.01
CA ILE A 358 -25.61 1.59 15.42
C ILE A 358 -25.77 2.68 16.45
N TRP A 359 -26.76 3.53 16.26
CA TRP A 359 -27.13 4.58 17.19
C TRP A 359 -28.39 4.20 17.96
N ARG A 360 -28.34 4.27 19.28
CA ARG A 360 -29.46 3.91 20.18
C ARG A 360 -30.29 5.10 20.67
N GLY A 361 -29.79 6.32 20.47
CA GLY A 361 -30.48 7.55 20.85
C GLY A 361 -31.49 8.02 19.79
N SER A 362 -32.08 9.19 20.00
CA SER A 362 -32.95 9.83 19.00
C SER A 362 -32.14 10.35 17.80
N GLU A 363 -32.82 10.54 16.67
CA GLU A 363 -32.24 11.16 15.46
C GLU A 363 -31.77 12.60 15.73
N GLU A 364 -32.47 13.35 16.57
CA GLU A 364 -32.05 14.70 16.99
C GLU A 364 -30.70 14.67 17.72
N ASN A 365 -30.53 13.73 18.66
CA ASN A 365 -29.27 13.58 19.39
C ASN A 365 -28.15 13.06 18.49
N LEU A 366 -28.46 12.25 17.47
CA LEU A 366 -27.50 11.86 16.45
C LEU A 366 -26.99 13.09 15.69
N GLY A 367 -27.87 14.00 15.28
CA GLY A 367 -27.49 15.26 14.64
C GLY A 367 -26.52 16.08 15.48
N LYS A 368 -26.82 16.27 16.77
CA LYS A 368 -25.94 16.98 17.72
C LYS A 368 -24.59 16.29 17.91
N PHE A 369 -24.57 14.96 18.00
CA PHE A 369 -23.34 14.18 18.09
C PHE A 369 -22.49 14.34 16.82
N LEU A 370 -23.10 14.31 15.64
CA LEU A 370 -22.40 14.52 14.37
C LEU A 370 -21.82 15.93 14.28
N GLU A 371 -22.52 16.96 14.76
CA GLU A 371 -21.96 18.31 14.87
C GLU A 371 -20.77 18.38 15.83
N PHE A 372 -20.86 17.70 16.98
CA PHE A 372 -19.78 17.64 17.98
C PHE A 372 -18.49 17.04 17.42
N VAL A 373 -18.56 15.91 16.70
CA VAL A 373 -17.36 15.25 16.15
C VAL A 373 -16.77 15.92 14.91
N ASN A 374 -17.48 16.90 14.33
CA ASN A 374 -17.03 17.67 13.16
C ASN A 374 -16.47 19.07 13.53
N GLN A 375 -16.33 19.38 14.82
CA GLN A 375 -15.60 20.56 15.28
C GLN A 375 -14.09 20.40 15.07
#